data_AF-A0AA89C7Y1-F1
#
_entry.id   AF-A0AA89C7Y1-F1
#
_cell.length_a   1.000
_cell.length_b   1.000
_cell.length_c   1.000
_cell.angle_alpha   90.00
_cell.angle_beta   90.00
_cell.angle_gamma   90.00
#
_symmetry.space_group_name_H-M   'P 1'
#
loop_
_entity.id
_entity.type
_entity.pdbx_description
1 polymer ?
#
loop_
_entity_poly.entity_id
_entity_poly.type
_entity_poly.pdbx_seq_one_letter_code
_entity_poly.pdbx_strand_id
1 'polypeptide(L)'
;MTERTRETLRKVILEEGTRYKEFGERVPASWIALEEALQNAKNQQHYIISFEDVQKINKGLKRPLDEKELKICLKFFHNMGCILYFDLVPLRDFITLDPKVVMDAMRWLVVSSGQTSNDHMTRVQKSSLLKLFRKLKINGQSLNQKHVDYLLSMMQKFDLICEPMIYKKGQQMSPTFYLVPCMMKADMPNDPIQHFQGPHGDQFTFSSDTIIPPAIFNRLVCSCLAFWEVFDGHFYNGLVVLEAEDFIL
;
A
#
# COMPACT_ATOMS: atom_id res chain seq x y z
N MET A 1 20.30 -18.36 -21.67
CA MET A 1 19.22 -17.91 -22.57
C MET A 1 19.79 -17.75 -23.99
N THR A 2 19.29 -18.49 -24.97
CA THR A 2 19.83 -18.48 -26.34
C THR A 2 19.40 -17.22 -27.09
N GLU A 3 20.13 -16.84 -28.14
CA GLU A 3 19.83 -15.67 -28.97
C GLU A 3 18.46 -15.75 -29.64
N ARG A 4 18.08 -16.95 -30.09
CA ARG A 4 16.75 -17.25 -30.61
C ARG A 4 15.63 -16.96 -29.60
N THR A 5 15.84 -17.31 -28.32
CA THR A 5 14.85 -17.00 -27.26
C THR A 5 14.73 -15.51 -27.00
N ARG A 6 15.82 -14.73 -27.08
CA ARG A 6 15.78 -13.26 -26.94
C ARG A 6 14.94 -12.61 -28.03
N GLU A 7 15.11 -13.04 -29.26
CA GLU A 7 14.40 -12.45 -30.40
C GLU A 7 12.91 -12.81 -30.40
N THR A 8 12.58 -14.06 -30.03
CA THR A 8 11.18 -14.44 -29.79
C THR A 8 10.55 -13.60 -28.68
N LEU A 9 11.24 -13.39 -27.55
CA LEU A 9 10.72 -12.56 -26.46
C LEU A 9 10.49 -11.12 -26.88
N ARG A 10 11.42 -10.49 -27.62
CA ARG A 10 11.24 -9.13 -28.15
C ARG A 10 10.00 -9.03 -29.03
N LYS A 11 9.83 -9.99 -29.94
CA LYS A 11 8.68 -10.04 -30.83
C LYS A 11 7.37 -10.14 -30.05
N VAL A 12 7.30 -11.05 -29.08
CA VAL A 12 6.11 -11.21 -28.21
C VAL A 12 5.82 -9.95 -27.40
N ILE A 13 6.84 -9.29 -26.83
CA ILE A 13 6.67 -8.04 -26.07
C ILE A 13 6.11 -6.93 -26.96
N LEU A 14 6.60 -6.78 -28.20
CA LEU A 14 6.10 -5.78 -29.14
C LEU A 14 4.66 -6.09 -29.55
N GLU A 15 4.36 -7.35 -29.87
CA GLU A 15 3.02 -7.80 -30.23
C GLU A 15 2.03 -7.55 -29.09
N GLU A 16 2.34 -7.94 -27.86
CA GLU A 16 1.45 -7.71 -26.71
C GLU A 16 1.36 -6.23 -26.31
N GLY A 17 2.45 -5.48 -26.39
CA GLY A 17 2.47 -4.05 -26.09
C GLY A 17 1.58 -3.23 -27.04
N THR A 18 1.52 -3.61 -28.32
CA THR A 18 0.65 -2.96 -29.31
C THR A 18 -0.83 -3.32 -29.18
N ARG A 19 -1.16 -4.42 -28.46
CA ARG A 19 -2.54 -4.85 -28.18
C ARG A 19 -3.14 -4.13 -26.98
N TYR A 20 -2.33 -3.46 -26.18
CA TYR A 20 -2.78 -2.70 -25.03
C TYR A 20 -3.65 -1.52 -25.49
N LYS A 21 -4.82 -1.30 -24.87
CA LYS A 21 -5.82 -0.33 -25.34
C LYS A 21 -5.33 1.12 -25.31
N GLU A 22 -4.37 1.41 -24.44
CA GLU A 22 -3.72 2.69 -24.26
C GLU A 22 -2.63 2.94 -25.34
N PHE A 23 -2.21 1.90 -26.07
CA PHE A 23 -1.23 2.05 -27.13
C PHE A 23 -1.82 2.84 -28.30
N GLY A 24 -1.21 3.99 -28.63
CA GLY A 24 -1.69 4.91 -29.66
C GLY A 24 -2.75 5.90 -29.16
N GLU A 25 -3.06 5.91 -27.86
CA GLU A 25 -3.93 6.93 -27.28
C GLU A 25 -3.31 8.33 -27.44
N ARG A 26 -4.14 9.29 -27.82
CA ARG A 26 -3.70 10.68 -27.99
C ARG A 26 -3.77 11.41 -26.66
N VAL A 27 -2.62 11.82 -26.14
CA VAL A 27 -2.52 12.67 -24.95
C VAL A 27 -2.18 14.11 -25.32
N PRO A 28 -2.57 15.11 -24.51
CA PRO A 28 -2.17 16.49 -24.74
C PRO A 28 -0.65 16.66 -24.73
N ALA A 29 -0.09 17.41 -25.69
CA ALA A 29 1.36 17.65 -25.77
C ALA A 29 1.91 18.36 -24.51
N SER A 30 1.09 19.13 -23.81
CA SER A 30 1.46 19.77 -22.54
C SER A 30 1.72 18.75 -21.42
N TRP A 31 1.11 17.56 -21.48
CA TRP A 31 1.34 16.50 -20.50
C TRP A 31 2.72 15.87 -20.70
N ILE A 32 3.16 15.73 -21.95
CA ILE A 32 4.51 15.23 -22.27
C ILE A 32 5.58 16.18 -21.69
N ALA A 33 5.39 17.50 -21.83
CA ALA A 33 6.30 18.47 -21.25
C ALA A 33 6.39 18.38 -19.71
N LEU A 34 5.28 18.08 -19.04
CA LEU A 34 5.28 17.82 -17.60
C LEU A 34 5.98 16.49 -17.27
N GLU A 35 5.69 15.43 -18.02
CA GLU A 35 6.32 14.11 -17.85
C GLU A 35 7.84 14.21 -17.93
N GLU A 36 8.37 14.87 -18.97
CA GLU A 36 9.80 15.11 -19.14
C GLU A 36 10.41 15.87 -17.96
N ALA A 37 9.72 16.90 -17.46
CA ALA A 37 10.17 17.68 -16.32
C ALA A 37 10.20 16.85 -15.02
N LEU A 38 9.17 16.01 -14.79
CA LEU A 38 9.13 15.09 -13.65
C LEU A 38 10.21 14.00 -13.78
N GLN A 39 10.46 13.49 -14.99
CA GLN A 39 11.52 12.53 -15.24
C GLN A 39 12.89 13.13 -14.97
N ASN A 40 13.11 14.40 -15.30
CA ASN A 40 14.34 15.10 -14.95
C ASN A 40 14.51 15.23 -13.43
N ALA A 41 13.46 15.57 -12.69
CA ALA A 41 13.49 15.59 -11.23
C ALA A 41 13.82 14.20 -10.65
N LYS A 42 13.22 13.14 -11.20
CA LYS A 42 13.53 11.76 -10.84
C LYS A 42 15.00 11.40 -11.12
N ASN A 43 15.54 11.79 -12.26
CA ASN A 43 16.95 11.55 -12.63
C ASN A 43 17.92 12.29 -11.69
N GLN A 44 17.50 13.43 -11.12
CA GLN A 44 18.20 14.15 -10.05
C GLN A 44 17.98 13.55 -8.66
N GLN A 45 17.43 12.33 -8.60
CA GLN A 45 17.16 11.57 -7.39
C GLN A 45 16.05 12.14 -6.48
N HIS A 46 15.18 13.00 -7.00
CA HIS A 46 14.00 13.47 -6.29
C HIS A 46 12.83 12.51 -6.48
N TYR A 47 12.84 11.38 -5.78
CA TYR A 47 11.83 10.32 -6.00
C TYR A 47 10.50 10.54 -5.27
N ILE A 48 10.52 11.31 -4.19
CA ILE A 48 9.32 11.78 -3.48
C ILE A 48 9.41 13.29 -3.46
N ILE A 49 8.42 13.97 -4.00
CA ILE A 49 8.35 15.42 -4.05
C ILE A 49 7.00 15.90 -3.57
N SER A 50 6.94 17.14 -3.08
CA SER A 50 5.66 17.71 -2.65
C SER A 50 4.80 18.06 -3.86
N PHE A 51 3.48 18.08 -3.67
CA PHE A 51 2.55 18.60 -4.69
C PHE A 51 2.87 20.06 -5.03
N GLU A 52 3.32 20.85 -4.04
CA GLU A 52 3.77 22.23 -4.24
C GLU A 52 4.98 22.32 -5.20
N ASP A 53 5.94 21.40 -5.08
CA ASP A 53 7.09 21.36 -5.99
C ASP A 53 6.67 21.00 -7.41
N VAL A 54 5.69 20.10 -7.58
CA VAL A 54 5.09 19.82 -8.88
C VAL A 54 4.37 21.05 -9.45
N GLN A 55 3.66 21.82 -8.63
CA GLN A 55 3.06 23.08 -9.06
C GLN A 55 4.13 24.09 -9.51
N LYS A 56 5.28 24.16 -8.82
CA LYS A 56 6.42 25.01 -9.22
C LYS A 56 7.01 24.56 -10.55
N ILE A 57 7.24 23.25 -10.73
CA ILE A 57 7.71 22.67 -11.99
C ILE A 57 6.74 23.02 -13.12
N ASN A 58 5.45 22.79 -12.92
CA ASN A 58 4.40 23.08 -13.90
C ASN A 58 4.36 24.57 -14.30
N LYS A 59 4.48 25.49 -13.33
CA LYS A 59 4.56 26.94 -13.59
C LYS A 59 5.77 27.34 -14.42
N GLY A 60 6.86 26.57 -14.37
CA GLY A 60 8.06 26.80 -15.17
C GLY A 60 7.98 26.29 -16.61
N LEU A 61 6.93 25.55 -16.98
CA LEU A 61 6.75 25.05 -18.34
C LEU A 61 6.34 26.17 -19.29
N LYS A 62 6.65 26.00 -20.59
CA LYS A 62 6.21 26.94 -21.64
C LYS A 62 4.69 27.09 -21.69
N ARG A 63 3.96 26.02 -21.37
CA ARG A 63 2.50 25.99 -21.27
C ARG A 63 2.12 25.28 -19.96
N PRO A 64 2.02 26.03 -18.86
CA PRO A 64 1.58 25.47 -17.58
C PRO A 64 0.14 24.94 -17.69
N LEU A 65 -0.12 23.82 -17.04
CA LEU A 65 -1.45 23.30 -16.84
C LEU A 65 -2.16 24.10 -15.73
N ASP A 66 -3.46 24.30 -15.83
CA ASP A 66 -4.23 24.74 -14.66
C ASP A 66 -4.28 23.63 -13.59
N GLU A 67 -4.71 23.95 -12.37
CA GLU A 67 -4.69 22.97 -11.27
C GLU A 67 -5.57 21.74 -11.56
N LYS A 68 -6.71 21.92 -12.22
CA LYS A 68 -7.63 20.82 -12.54
C LYS A 68 -7.00 19.90 -13.58
N GLU A 69 -6.45 20.47 -14.65
CA GLU A 69 -5.76 19.73 -15.70
C GLU A 69 -4.50 19.03 -15.16
N LEU A 70 -3.75 19.69 -14.26
CA LEU A 70 -2.59 19.11 -13.60
C LEU A 70 -2.96 17.84 -12.82
N LYS A 71 -4.03 17.88 -12.00
CA LYS A 71 -4.49 16.70 -11.25
C LYS A 71 -4.96 15.57 -12.16
N ILE A 72 -5.64 15.89 -13.27
CA ILE A 72 -6.05 14.91 -14.27
C ILE A 72 -4.83 14.24 -14.90
N CYS A 73 -3.83 15.03 -15.32
CA CYS A 73 -2.59 14.54 -15.88
C CYS A 73 -1.81 13.65 -14.90
N LEU A 74 -1.67 14.06 -13.64
CA LEU A 74 -1.03 13.25 -12.60
C LEU A 74 -1.78 11.94 -12.33
N LYS A 75 -3.11 11.97 -12.38
CA LYS A 75 -3.94 10.75 -12.24
C LYS A 75 -3.77 9.81 -13.44
N PHE A 76 -3.61 10.35 -14.65
CA PHE A 76 -3.27 9.56 -15.83
C PHE A 76 -1.92 8.86 -15.65
N PHE A 77 -0.86 9.58 -15.26
CA PHE A 77 0.44 8.97 -14.99
C PHE A 77 0.42 7.95 -13.84
N HIS A 78 -0.44 8.19 -12.84
CA HIS A 78 -0.67 7.22 -11.77
C HIS A 78 -1.28 5.92 -12.28
N ASN A 79 -2.31 6.01 -13.12
CA ASN A 79 -2.99 4.84 -13.68
C ASN A 79 -2.07 4.03 -14.61
N MET A 80 -1.14 4.71 -15.29
CA MET A 80 -0.09 4.05 -16.10
C MET A 80 1.01 3.41 -15.24
N GLY A 81 1.02 3.65 -13.93
CA GLY A 81 2.06 3.14 -13.03
C GLY A 81 3.40 3.87 -13.18
N CYS A 82 3.46 5.01 -13.86
CA CYS A 82 4.68 5.81 -13.99
C CYS A 82 5.04 6.51 -12.67
N ILE A 83 4.02 6.97 -11.94
CA ILE A 83 4.13 7.65 -10.64
C ILE A 83 3.08 7.09 -9.67
N LEU A 84 3.17 7.45 -8.39
CA LEU A 84 2.09 7.26 -7.42
C LEU A 84 1.57 8.61 -6.95
N TYR A 85 0.30 8.87 -7.20
CA TYR A 85 -0.41 10.07 -6.79
C TYR A 85 -1.79 9.69 -6.25
N PHE A 86 -2.09 10.13 -5.02
CA PHE A 86 -3.37 9.91 -4.37
C PHE A 86 -3.94 11.25 -3.92
N ASP A 87 -5.05 11.68 -4.53
CA ASP A 87 -5.76 12.91 -4.11
C ASP A 87 -6.65 12.63 -2.88
N LEU A 88 -6.01 12.18 -1.79
CA LEU A 88 -6.65 11.78 -0.54
C LEU A 88 -5.78 12.26 0.63
N VAL A 89 -6.37 12.74 1.72
CA VAL A 89 -5.61 13.04 2.95
C VAL A 89 -5.20 11.73 3.63
N PRO A 90 -3.96 11.59 4.13
CA PRO A 90 -2.85 12.57 4.13
C PRO A 90 -1.88 12.45 2.93
N LEU A 91 -2.20 11.65 1.91
CA LEU A 91 -1.30 11.34 0.79
C LEU A 91 -1.18 12.45 -0.26
N ARG A 92 -2.18 13.33 -0.39
CA ARG A 92 -2.28 14.34 -1.46
C ARG A 92 -1.13 15.35 -1.50
N ASP A 93 -0.41 15.50 -0.40
CA ASP A 93 0.65 16.50 -0.26
C ASP A 93 1.96 16.05 -0.94
N PHE A 94 2.10 14.77 -1.28
CA PHE A 94 3.29 14.19 -1.88
C PHE A 94 2.98 13.34 -3.10
N ILE A 95 3.95 13.22 -3.99
CA ILE A 95 3.92 12.39 -5.17
C ILE A 95 5.18 11.54 -5.20
N THR A 96 5.04 10.25 -5.45
CA THR A 96 6.18 9.36 -5.69
C THR A 96 6.44 9.28 -7.19
N LEU A 97 7.54 9.87 -7.65
CA LEU A 97 7.99 9.83 -9.05
C LEU A 97 8.58 8.47 -9.46
N ASP A 98 8.97 7.65 -8.48
CA ASP A 98 9.40 6.28 -8.73
C ASP A 98 8.67 5.30 -7.80
N PRO A 99 7.67 4.56 -8.31
CA PRO A 99 6.93 3.57 -7.52
C PRO A 99 7.82 2.52 -6.83
N LYS A 100 9.04 2.28 -7.33
CA LYS A 100 10.02 1.39 -6.69
C LYS A 100 10.33 1.77 -5.26
N VAL A 101 10.31 3.07 -4.94
CA VAL A 101 10.53 3.57 -3.59
C VAL A 101 9.54 3.00 -2.59
N VAL A 102 8.26 3.00 -2.97
CA VAL A 102 7.20 2.43 -2.16
C VAL A 102 7.35 0.91 -2.10
N MET A 103 7.65 0.24 -3.22
CA MET A 103 7.88 -1.21 -3.23
C MET A 103 9.04 -1.65 -2.31
N ASP A 104 10.14 -0.89 -2.30
CA ASP A 104 11.28 -1.19 -1.43
C ASP A 104 10.92 -0.96 0.04
N ALA A 105 10.13 0.07 0.35
CA ALA A 105 9.60 0.29 1.71
C ALA A 105 8.66 -0.85 2.15
N MET A 106 7.77 -1.32 1.27
CA MET A 106 6.89 -2.47 1.52
C MET A 106 7.70 -3.73 1.81
N ARG A 107 8.68 -4.05 0.94
CA ARG A 107 9.56 -5.21 1.12
C ARG A 107 10.23 -5.15 2.48
N TRP A 108 10.75 -3.98 2.84
CA TRP A 108 11.53 -3.84 4.05
C TRP A 108 10.69 -3.89 5.32
N LEU A 109 9.45 -3.38 5.29
CA LEU A 109 8.44 -3.60 6.34
C LEU A 109 8.20 -5.09 6.56
N VAL A 110 7.90 -5.84 5.49
CA VAL A 110 7.58 -7.27 5.54
C VAL A 110 8.77 -8.08 6.08
N VAL A 111 9.97 -7.86 5.54
CA VAL A 111 11.18 -8.58 5.98
C VAL A 111 11.51 -8.29 7.44
N SER A 112 11.39 -7.03 7.89
CA SER A 112 11.77 -6.65 9.25
C SER A 112 10.74 -7.08 10.30
N SER A 113 9.45 -7.09 9.94
CA SER A 113 8.38 -7.55 10.83
C SER A 113 8.46 -9.06 11.07
N GLY A 114 8.74 -9.85 10.02
CA GLY A 114 8.88 -11.30 10.14
C GLY A 114 10.02 -11.78 11.04
N GLN A 115 11.06 -10.97 11.22
CA GLN A 115 12.21 -11.34 12.07
C GLN A 115 12.02 -11.01 13.56
N THR A 116 11.00 -10.23 13.91
CA THR A 116 10.91 -9.62 15.25
C THR A 116 9.74 -10.11 16.10
N SER A 117 8.72 -10.75 15.51
CA SER A 117 7.54 -11.19 16.25
C SER A 117 7.49 -12.71 16.46
N ASN A 118 7.67 -13.15 17.72
CA ASN A 118 7.22 -14.48 18.14
C ASN A 118 5.70 -14.57 18.32
N ASP A 119 5.02 -13.43 18.27
CA ASP A 119 3.60 -13.25 18.38
C ASP A 119 2.83 -13.74 17.14
N HIS A 120 1.63 -14.29 17.33
CA HIS A 120 0.75 -14.73 16.24
C HIS A 120 0.20 -13.56 15.42
N MET A 121 -0.01 -12.42 16.08
CA MET A 121 -0.66 -11.24 15.48
C MET A 121 0.33 -10.24 14.85
N THR A 122 1.63 -10.55 14.79
CA THR A 122 2.73 -9.68 14.29
C THR A 122 2.53 -8.18 14.58
N ARG A 123 2.71 -7.83 15.86
CA ARG A 123 2.70 -6.44 16.34
C ARG A 123 4.04 -5.76 16.08
N VAL A 124 4.02 -4.60 15.41
CA VAL A 124 5.21 -3.77 15.20
C VAL A 124 5.01 -2.41 15.86
N GLN A 125 5.84 -2.09 16.85
CA GLN A 125 5.77 -0.80 17.54
C GLN A 125 5.95 0.38 16.57
N LYS A 126 5.09 1.41 16.66
CA LYS A 126 5.15 2.61 15.81
C LYS A 126 6.53 3.26 15.87
N SER A 127 7.09 3.36 17.08
CA SER A 127 8.43 3.92 17.32
C SER A 127 9.55 3.12 16.64
N SER A 128 9.45 1.78 16.63
CA SER A 128 10.38 0.90 15.94
C SER A 128 10.26 1.06 14.42
N LEU A 129 9.04 1.15 13.89
CA LEU A 129 8.80 1.34 12.46
C LEU A 129 9.31 2.70 11.98
N LEU A 130 9.13 3.76 12.75
CA LEU A 130 9.71 5.07 12.48
C LEU A 130 11.24 5.03 12.43
N LYS A 131 11.88 4.39 13.42
CA LYS A 131 13.35 4.20 13.45
C LYS A 131 13.83 3.35 12.28
N LEU A 132 13.05 2.35 11.91
CA LEU A 132 13.28 1.50 10.76
C LEU A 132 13.27 2.42 9.53
N PHE A 133 12.14 3.04 9.16
CA PHE A 133 12.00 3.83 7.92
C PHE A 133 13.01 4.98 7.79
N ARG A 134 13.46 5.58 8.89
CA ARG A 134 14.55 6.58 8.85
C ARG A 134 15.91 6.02 8.38
N LYS A 135 16.15 4.73 8.55
CA LYS A 135 17.35 4.04 8.03
C LYS A 135 17.20 3.60 6.58
N LEU A 136 15.99 3.66 5.99
CA LEU A 136 15.84 3.42 4.55
C LEU A 136 16.65 4.45 3.80
N LYS A 137 17.56 3.94 2.98
CA LYS A 137 18.23 4.72 1.96
C LYS A 137 17.56 4.43 0.64
N ILE A 138 16.87 5.41 0.09
CA ILE A 138 16.29 5.31 -1.23
C ILE A 138 17.30 5.90 -2.20
N ASN A 139 17.95 5.02 -2.98
CA ASN A 139 19.02 5.36 -3.92
C ASN A 139 20.11 6.27 -3.31
N GLY A 140 20.52 5.95 -2.08
CA GLY A 140 21.58 6.66 -1.35
C GLY A 140 21.12 7.85 -0.52
N GLN A 141 19.89 8.34 -0.70
CA GLN A 141 19.35 9.47 0.06
C GLN A 141 18.58 9.01 1.31
N SER A 142 18.77 9.76 2.40
CA SER A 142 18.03 9.52 3.65
C SER A 142 16.67 10.20 3.61
N LEU A 143 15.67 9.58 4.21
CA LEU A 143 14.33 10.15 4.30
C LEU A 143 14.22 11.16 5.44
N ASN A 144 13.55 12.30 5.16
CA ASN A 144 13.11 13.21 6.21
C ASN A 144 11.83 12.69 6.87
N GLN A 145 11.41 13.34 7.97
CA GLN A 145 10.23 12.91 8.73
C GLN A 145 8.93 12.89 7.89
N LYS A 146 8.71 13.91 7.06
CA LYS A 146 7.51 14.00 6.21
C LYS A 146 7.44 12.86 5.20
N HIS A 147 8.57 12.46 4.61
CA HIS A 147 8.63 11.32 3.70
C HIS A 147 8.34 10.01 4.44
N VAL A 148 8.85 9.85 5.68
CA VAL A 148 8.53 8.69 6.51
C VAL A 148 7.03 8.62 6.81
N ASP A 149 6.42 9.73 7.23
CA ASP A 149 4.99 9.80 7.54
C ASP A 149 4.13 9.51 6.29
N TYR A 150 4.54 10.04 5.14
CA TYR A 150 3.92 9.74 3.84
C TYR A 150 4.02 8.25 3.50
N LEU A 151 5.20 7.63 3.64
CA LEU A 151 5.36 6.20 3.36
C LEU A 151 4.56 5.32 4.33
N LEU A 152 4.46 5.69 5.60
CA LEU A 152 3.58 5.00 6.56
C LEU A 152 2.11 5.07 6.13
N SER A 153 1.66 6.27 5.73
CA SER A 153 0.32 6.48 5.20
C SER A 153 0.07 5.65 3.94
N MET A 154 1.10 5.48 3.10
CA MET A 154 1.06 4.57 1.95
C MET A 154 0.93 3.10 2.39
N MET A 155 1.69 2.66 3.39
CA MET A 155 1.56 1.28 3.91
C MET A 155 0.16 1.00 4.44
N GLN A 156 -0.47 1.97 5.12
CA GLN A 156 -1.87 1.88 5.54
C GLN A 156 -2.82 1.85 4.35
N LYS A 157 -2.62 2.72 3.35
CA LYS A 157 -3.45 2.78 2.13
C LYS A 157 -3.45 1.46 1.34
N PHE A 158 -2.35 0.71 1.40
CA PHE A 158 -2.22 -0.59 0.76
C PHE A 158 -2.59 -1.77 1.68
N ASP A 159 -3.15 -1.50 2.86
CA ASP A 159 -3.57 -2.50 3.85
C ASP A 159 -2.43 -3.43 4.28
N LEU A 160 -1.20 -2.93 4.26
CA LEU A 160 -0.01 -3.67 4.71
C LEU A 160 0.22 -3.51 6.21
N ILE A 161 -0.20 -2.37 6.76
CA ILE A 161 -0.26 -2.13 8.20
C ILE A 161 -1.64 -1.61 8.58
N CYS A 162 -2.11 -1.96 9.76
CA CYS A 162 -3.35 -1.46 10.32
C CYS A 162 -3.15 -0.96 11.75
N GLU A 163 -3.86 0.11 12.11
CA GLU A 163 -4.00 0.55 13.49
C GLU A 163 -5.20 -0.16 14.11
N PRO A 164 -4.99 -1.03 15.10
CA PRO A 164 -6.11 -1.69 15.76
C PRO A 164 -6.91 -0.71 16.61
N MET A 165 -8.21 -0.96 16.71
CA MET A 165 -9.06 -0.32 17.71
C MET A 165 -8.75 -0.90 19.10
N ILE A 166 -8.44 -0.03 20.06
CA ILE A 166 -8.10 -0.41 21.43
C ILE A 166 -8.94 0.41 22.40
N TYR A 167 -9.65 -0.26 23.31
CA TYR A 167 -10.32 0.38 24.45
C TYR A 167 -9.61 0.03 25.75
N LYS A 168 -9.60 0.98 26.69
CA LYS A 168 -9.16 0.74 28.05
C LYS A 168 -10.06 1.48 29.02
N LYS A 169 -10.74 0.73 29.89
CA LYS A 169 -11.72 1.29 30.85
C LYS A 169 -12.80 2.15 30.15
N GLY A 170 -13.30 1.69 29.01
CA GLY A 170 -14.35 2.40 28.25
C GLY A 170 -13.88 3.63 27.46
N GLN A 171 -12.57 3.89 27.36
CA GLN A 171 -12.03 4.98 26.56
C GLN A 171 -11.19 4.42 25.39
N GLN A 172 -11.44 4.94 24.19
CA GLN A 172 -10.64 4.62 23.02
C GLN A 172 -9.22 5.19 23.20
N MET A 173 -8.22 4.35 22.97
CA MET A 173 -6.81 4.73 23.06
C MET A 173 -6.18 4.77 21.67
N SER A 174 -5.23 5.68 21.47
CA SER A 174 -4.36 5.62 20.29
C SER A 174 -3.43 4.40 20.40
N PRO A 175 -3.41 3.49 19.41
CA PRO A 175 -2.54 2.34 19.46
C PRO A 175 -1.07 2.75 19.33
N THR A 176 -0.20 2.08 20.09
CA THR A 176 1.26 2.29 20.08
C THR A 176 2.00 1.43 19.07
N PHE A 177 1.29 0.50 18.42
CA PHE A 177 1.79 -0.43 17.43
C PHE A 177 0.88 -0.50 16.21
N TYR A 178 1.43 -1.04 15.12
CA TYR A 178 0.67 -1.49 13.96
C TYR A 178 0.59 -3.01 13.96
N LEU A 179 -0.48 -3.53 13.35
CA LEU A 179 -0.59 -4.93 12.95
C LEU A 179 -0.13 -5.09 11.50
N VAL A 180 0.50 -6.21 11.17
CA VAL A 180 0.97 -6.54 9.81
C VAL A 180 0.30 -7.86 9.37
N PRO A 181 -0.93 -7.81 8.81
CA PRO A 181 -1.74 -9.02 8.58
C PRO A 181 -1.06 -10.07 7.70
N CYS A 182 -0.35 -9.63 6.67
CA CYS A 182 0.34 -10.54 5.76
C CYS A 182 1.50 -11.31 6.41
N MET A 183 1.89 -10.95 7.64
CA MET A 183 2.94 -11.61 8.40
C MET A 183 2.43 -12.39 9.61
N MET A 184 1.11 -12.42 9.83
CA MET A 184 0.49 -13.24 10.87
C MET A 184 0.88 -14.72 10.69
N LYS A 185 1.00 -15.43 11.81
CA LYS A 185 1.35 -16.86 11.77
C LYS A 185 0.16 -17.69 11.31
N ALA A 186 0.46 -18.77 10.60
CA ALA A 186 -0.52 -19.78 10.19
C ALA A 186 -0.71 -20.89 11.24
N ASP A 187 -0.06 -20.78 12.41
CA ASP A 187 -0.21 -21.72 13.52
C ASP A 187 -1.60 -21.58 14.14
N MET A 188 -2.57 -22.17 13.45
CA MET A 188 -3.97 -22.23 13.81
C MET A 188 -4.15 -23.15 15.02
N PRO A 189 -5.08 -22.86 15.93
CA PRO A 189 -5.51 -23.85 16.91
C PRO A 189 -6.02 -25.09 16.17
N ASN A 190 -5.81 -26.28 16.74
CA ASN A 190 -6.22 -27.57 16.13
C ASN A 190 -7.72 -27.62 15.78
N ASP A 191 -8.53 -26.79 16.41
CA ASP A 191 -9.94 -26.64 16.09
C ASP A 191 -10.39 -25.20 16.41
N PRO A 192 -10.32 -24.29 15.44
CA PRO A 192 -10.70 -22.89 15.64
C PRO A 192 -12.20 -22.68 15.83
N ILE A 193 -13.00 -23.73 15.58
CA ILE A 193 -14.47 -23.69 15.57
C ILE A 193 -15.04 -24.28 16.88
N GLN A 194 -14.21 -24.83 17.78
CA GLN A 194 -14.70 -25.30 19.10
C GLN A 194 -15.43 -24.22 19.87
N HIS A 195 -15.00 -22.97 19.72
CA HIS A 195 -15.65 -21.80 20.33
C HIS A 195 -17.04 -21.51 19.75
N PHE A 196 -17.36 -22.02 18.56
CA PHE A 196 -18.63 -21.78 17.86
C PHE A 196 -19.59 -23.00 17.92
N GLN A 197 -19.37 -23.95 18.82
CA GLN A 197 -20.28 -25.08 19.06
C GLN A 197 -21.56 -24.63 19.80
N GLY A 198 -22.37 -23.81 19.13
CA GLY A 198 -23.75 -23.52 19.51
C GLY A 198 -24.73 -24.30 18.61
N PRO A 199 -25.95 -24.58 19.07
CA PRO A 199 -26.96 -25.30 18.28
C PRO A 199 -27.44 -24.54 17.04
N HIS A 200 -27.13 -23.24 16.92
CA HIS A 200 -27.60 -22.35 15.87
C HIS A 200 -26.45 -21.45 15.39
N GLY A 201 -25.87 -21.75 14.24
CA GLY A 201 -24.89 -20.90 13.56
C GLY A 201 -25.24 -20.81 12.08
N ASP A 202 -25.27 -19.58 11.55
CA ASP A 202 -25.44 -19.36 10.13
C ASP A 202 -24.07 -19.41 9.44
N GLN A 203 -23.96 -20.22 8.39
CA GLN A 203 -22.74 -20.34 7.59
C GLN A 203 -22.92 -19.63 6.25
N PHE A 204 -22.04 -18.67 5.97
CA PHE A 204 -21.92 -18.03 4.67
C PHE A 204 -20.61 -18.44 4.02
N THR A 205 -20.70 -19.09 2.85
CA THR A 205 -19.53 -19.53 2.08
C THR A 205 -19.43 -18.72 0.80
N PHE A 206 -18.29 -18.07 0.61
CA PHE A 206 -17.95 -17.37 -0.62
C PHE A 206 -16.94 -18.21 -1.39
N SER A 207 -17.36 -18.75 -2.54
CA SER A 207 -16.49 -19.51 -3.45
C SER A 207 -16.24 -18.71 -4.72
N SER A 208 -15.06 -18.91 -5.30
CA SER A 208 -14.70 -18.39 -6.62
C SER A 208 -14.24 -19.55 -7.48
N ASP A 209 -14.70 -19.61 -8.73
CA ASP A 209 -14.19 -20.55 -9.73
C ASP A 209 -12.77 -20.19 -10.20
N THR A 210 -12.22 -19.09 -9.67
CA THR A 210 -10.89 -18.57 -9.95
C THR A 210 -10.07 -18.42 -8.65
N ILE A 211 -8.82 -17.99 -8.78
CA ILE A 211 -7.92 -17.78 -7.64
C ILE A 211 -8.45 -16.65 -6.75
N ILE A 212 -8.60 -16.90 -5.45
CA ILE A 212 -8.85 -15.85 -4.44
C ILE A 212 -7.51 -15.18 -4.11
N PRO A 213 -7.31 -13.89 -4.40
CA PRO A 213 -6.09 -13.20 -4.06
C PRO A 213 -5.84 -13.20 -2.54
N PRO A 214 -4.65 -13.60 -2.05
CA PRO A 214 -4.34 -13.60 -0.62
C PRO A 214 -4.53 -12.24 0.05
N ALA A 215 -4.38 -11.16 -0.72
CA ALA A 215 -4.61 -9.79 -0.25
C ALA A 215 -6.06 -9.53 0.20
N ILE A 216 -7.07 -10.27 -0.29
CA ILE A 216 -8.46 -10.10 0.16
C ILE A 216 -8.58 -10.39 1.65
N PHE A 217 -7.96 -11.47 2.13
CA PHE A 217 -7.98 -11.82 3.55
C PHE A 217 -7.29 -10.75 4.40
N ASN A 218 -6.11 -10.28 3.98
CA ASN A 218 -5.39 -9.21 4.70
C ASN A 218 -6.21 -7.93 4.81
N ARG A 219 -6.91 -7.55 3.73
CA ARG A 219 -7.81 -6.39 3.71
C ARG A 219 -9.02 -6.56 4.61
N LEU A 220 -9.60 -7.76 4.63
CA LEU A 220 -10.67 -8.10 5.55
C LEU A 220 -10.19 -7.92 6.99
N VAL A 221 -9.06 -8.51 7.34
CA VAL A 221 -8.44 -8.38 8.68
C VAL A 221 -8.22 -6.91 9.04
N CYS A 222 -7.58 -6.12 8.16
CA CYS A 222 -7.40 -4.67 8.36
C CYS A 222 -8.72 -3.94 8.61
N SER A 223 -9.75 -4.27 7.83
CA SER A 223 -11.08 -3.67 7.97
C SER A 223 -11.69 -4.04 9.31
N CYS A 224 -11.60 -5.30 9.71
CA CYS A 224 -12.16 -5.75 10.97
C CYS A 224 -11.48 -5.09 12.17
N LEU A 225 -10.15 -5.03 12.17
CA LEU A 225 -9.37 -4.41 13.25
C LEU A 225 -9.62 -2.90 13.39
N ALA A 226 -10.15 -2.25 12.35
CA ALA A 226 -10.52 -0.85 12.38
C ALA A 226 -11.90 -0.61 13.04
N PHE A 227 -12.70 -1.65 13.27
CA PHE A 227 -14.05 -1.54 13.84
C PHE A 227 -14.26 -2.35 15.12
N TRP A 228 -13.62 -3.50 15.24
CA TRP A 228 -13.78 -4.41 16.38
C TRP A 228 -12.57 -4.34 17.31
N GLU A 229 -12.84 -4.47 18.61
CA GLU A 229 -11.79 -4.59 19.60
C GLU A 229 -10.97 -5.86 19.36
N VAL A 230 -9.65 -5.72 19.48
CA VAL A 230 -8.73 -6.81 19.29
C VAL A 230 -8.65 -7.63 20.57
N PHE A 231 -9.39 -8.74 20.62
CA PHE A 231 -9.19 -9.75 21.65
C PHE A 231 -7.92 -10.57 21.33
N ASP A 232 -6.99 -10.61 22.29
CA ASP A 232 -5.75 -11.40 22.18
C ASP A 232 -6.13 -12.90 22.03
N GLY A 233 -5.89 -13.50 20.85
CA GLY A 233 -6.07 -14.94 20.61
C GLY A 233 -6.82 -15.36 19.34
N HIS A 234 -7.27 -14.41 18.52
CA HIS A 234 -8.28 -14.69 17.50
C HIS A 234 -7.90 -14.32 16.05
N PHE A 235 -6.67 -13.90 15.80
CA PHE A 235 -6.20 -13.47 14.48
C PHE A 235 -5.03 -14.33 14.00
N TYR A 236 -5.24 -15.05 12.91
CA TYR A 236 -4.28 -15.94 12.26
C TYR A 236 -4.27 -15.70 10.76
N ASN A 237 -3.22 -16.14 10.07
CA ASN A 237 -3.24 -16.14 8.62
C ASN A 237 -4.28 -17.16 8.10
N GLY A 238 -5.36 -16.67 7.51
CA GLY A 238 -6.48 -17.48 7.02
C GLY A 238 -7.66 -17.63 7.98
N LEU A 239 -7.59 -17.08 9.20
CA LEU A 239 -8.71 -17.07 10.15
C LEU A 239 -8.75 -15.80 10.98
N VAL A 240 -9.94 -15.23 11.09
CA VAL A 240 -10.25 -14.19 12.07
C VAL A 240 -11.48 -14.63 12.85
N VAL A 241 -11.38 -14.56 14.17
CA VAL A 241 -12.52 -14.71 15.07
C VAL A 241 -12.85 -13.33 15.62
N LEU A 242 -14.11 -12.93 15.50
CA LEU A 242 -14.63 -11.65 15.97
C LEU A 242 -15.68 -11.93 17.02
N GLU A 243 -15.55 -11.28 18.17
CA GLU A 243 -16.58 -11.25 19.20
C GLU A 243 -17.22 -9.87 19.16
N ALA A 244 -18.55 -9.84 19.08
CA ALA A 244 -19.33 -8.61 19.18
C ALA A 244 -19.97 -8.59 20.57
N GLU A 245 -19.41 -7.81 21.49
CA GLU A 245 -20.14 -7.38 22.67
C GLU A 245 -21.05 -6.21 22.26
N ASP A 246 -22.37 -6.42 22.41
CA ASP A 246 -23.48 -5.48 22.19
C ASP A 246 -23.19 -4.26 21.29
N PHE A 247 -23.68 -4.32 20.03
CA PHE A 247 -23.76 -3.13 19.18
C PHE A 247 -24.58 -2.05 19.90
N ILE A 248 -23.92 -0.99 20.36
CA ILE A 248 -24.60 0.28 20.62
C ILE A 248 -24.90 0.89 19.24
N LEU A 249 -26.05 0.53 18.67
CA LEU A 249 -26.65 1.23 17.52
C LEU A 249 -27.22 2.58 17.97
#